data_AF-A0A101LQU7-F1
#
_entry.id   AF-A0A101LQU7-F1
#
_cell.length_a   1.000
_cell.length_b   1.000
_cell.length_c   1.000
_cell.angle_alpha   90.00
_cell.angle_beta   90.00
_cell.angle_gamma   90.00
#
_symmetry.space_group_name_H-M   'P 1'
#
loop_
_entity.id
_entity.type
_entity.pdbx_description
1 polymer ?
#
loop_
_entity_poly.entity_id
_entity_poly.type
_entity_poly.pdbx_seq_one_letter_code
_entity_poly.pdbx_strand_id
1 'polypeptide(L)'
;MADSINALHQLLIELANPAGQSPSRPALEAMLDAVDALNHQPGVADQLRAEVHAAEQAGQLHIRQVPLSLLRLLLAMVQTGAGHE
;
A
#
# COMPACT_ATOMS: atom_id res chain seq x y z
N MET A 1 -0.96 0.24 10.21
CA MET A 1 -0.02 0.41 9.07
C MET A 1 0.72 -0.87 8.71
N ALA A 2 1.39 -1.51 9.68
CA ALA A 2 2.06 -2.80 9.48
C ALA A 2 1.20 -3.85 8.76
N ASP A 3 -0.07 -3.97 9.15
CA ASP A 3 -1.06 -4.88 8.55
C ASP A 3 -1.44 -4.48 7.12
N SER A 4 -1.61 -3.18 6.85
CA SER A 4 -1.96 -2.63 5.53
C SER A 4 -0.86 -2.90 4.49
N ILE A 5 0.41 -2.70 4.88
CA ILE A 5 1.56 -3.03 4.02
C ILE A 5 1.66 -4.55 3.80
N ASN A 6 1.33 -5.34 4.82
CA ASN A 6 1.32 -6.80 4.70
C ASN A 6 0.21 -7.31 3.76
N ALA A 7 -0.97 -6.69 3.79
CA ALA A 7 -2.07 -6.99 2.87
C ALA A 7 -1.68 -6.69 1.41
N LEU A 8 -1.03 -5.55 1.17
CA LEU A 8 -0.48 -5.20 -0.15
C LEU A 8 0.56 -6.23 -0.62
N HIS A 9 1.47 -6.64 0.27
CA HIS A 9 2.47 -7.66 -0.05
C HIS A 9 1.84 -9.01 -0.39
N GLN A 10 0.87 -9.48 0.39
CA GLN A 10 0.14 -10.72 0.12
C GLN A 10 -0.56 -10.68 -1.23
N LEU A 11 -1.25 -9.59 -1.56
CA LEU A 11 -1.91 -9.45 -2.86
C LEU A 11 -0.88 -9.47 -4.01
N LEU A 12 0.27 -8.79 -3.85
CA LEU A 12 1.33 -8.82 -4.86
C LEU A 12 1.89 -10.22 -5.09
N ILE A 13 2.06 -11.02 -4.03
CA ILE A 13 2.48 -12.43 -4.13
C ILE A 13 1.44 -13.23 -4.92
N GLU A 14 0.16 -13.07 -4.59
CA GLU A 14 -0.91 -13.82 -5.26
C GLU A 14 -1.08 -13.40 -6.73
N LEU A 15 -0.94 -12.11 -7.04
CA LEU A 15 -0.98 -11.60 -8.41
C LEU A 15 0.25 -12.00 -9.24
N ALA A 16 1.41 -12.15 -8.60
CA ALA A 16 2.62 -12.60 -9.25
C ALA A 16 2.62 -14.12 -9.52
N ASN A 17 1.61 -14.85 -9.03
CA ASN A 17 1.51 -16.30 -9.23
C ASN A 17 1.27 -16.62 -10.73
N PRO A 18 2.22 -17.29 -11.41
CA PRO A 18 2.13 -17.57 -12.85
C PRO A 18 1.04 -18.60 -13.21
N ALA A 19 0.41 -19.23 -12.21
CA ALA A 19 -0.67 -20.17 -12.40
C ALA A 19 -1.98 -19.53 -12.94
N GLY A 20 -2.02 -18.20 -13.12
CA GLY A 20 -3.20 -17.48 -13.61
C GLY A 20 -4.40 -17.52 -12.66
N GLN A 21 -4.16 -17.90 -11.40
CA GLN A 21 -5.18 -17.86 -10.36
C GLN A 21 -5.42 -16.42 -9.95
N SER A 22 -6.69 -16.03 -9.95
CA SER A 22 -7.10 -14.78 -9.33
C SER A 22 -6.71 -14.78 -7.85
N PRO A 23 -6.32 -13.63 -7.29
CA PRO A 23 -6.02 -13.53 -5.88
C PRO A 23 -7.21 -13.99 -5.04
N SER A 24 -6.91 -14.58 -3.90
CA SER A 24 -7.89 -15.03 -2.94
C SER A 24 -8.76 -13.84 -2.51
N ARG A 25 -10.07 -14.11 -2.36
CA ARG A 25 -11.02 -13.11 -1.86
C ARG A 25 -10.54 -12.43 -0.57
N PRO A 26 -9.97 -13.15 0.43
CA PRO A 26 -9.46 -12.53 1.64
C PRO A 26 -8.31 -11.54 1.39
N ALA A 27 -7.38 -11.86 0.49
CA ALA A 27 -6.26 -10.95 0.17
C ALA A 27 -6.76 -9.68 -0.53
N LEU A 28 -7.76 -9.81 -1.40
CA LEU A 28 -8.40 -8.66 -2.03
C LEU A 28 -9.14 -7.80 -1.01
N GLU A 29 -9.95 -8.41 -0.13
CA GLU A 29 -10.68 -7.69 0.93
C GLU A 29 -9.72 -6.95 1.87
N ALA A 30 -8.61 -7.58 2.27
CA ALA A 30 -7.60 -6.94 3.11
C ALA A 30 -6.89 -5.76 2.40
N MET A 31 -6.65 -5.86 1.10
CA MET A 31 -6.06 -4.76 0.32
C MET A 31 -7.05 -3.60 0.14
N LEU A 32 -8.33 -3.90 -0.08
CA LEU A 32 -9.37 -2.88 -0.15
C LEU A 32 -9.53 -2.15 1.17
N ASP A 33 -9.56 -2.87 2.30
CA ASP A 33 -9.59 -2.27 3.65
C ASP A 33 -8.35 -1.38 3.91
N ALA A 34 -7.16 -1.84 3.49
CA ALA A 34 -5.94 -1.06 3.58
C ALA A 34 -5.98 0.25 2.79
N VAL A 35 -6.57 0.23 1.58
CA VAL A 35 -6.73 1.43 0.75
C VAL A 35 -7.85 2.33 1.27
N ASP A 36 -8.93 1.75 1.80
CA ASP A 36 -10.00 2.50 2.45
C ASP A 36 -9.47 3.27 3.66
N ALA A 37 -8.71 2.61 4.53
CA ALA A 37 -8.01 3.24 5.65
C ALA A 37 -7.07 4.36 5.18
N LEU A 38 -6.33 4.17 4.09
CA LEU A 38 -5.47 5.20 3.52
C LEU A 38 -6.25 6.43 3.02
N ASN A 39 -7.45 6.23 2.48
CA ASN A 39 -8.27 7.32 1.94
C ASN A 39 -9.06 8.06 3.03
N HIS A 40 -9.62 7.34 4.00
CA HIS A 40 -10.56 7.90 4.98
C HIS A 40 -9.90 8.25 6.33
N GLN A 41 -8.69 7.75 6.59
CA GLN A 41 -7.99 8.01 7.85
C GLN A 41 -6.71 8.81 7.58
N PRO A 42 -6.73 10.15 7.74
CA PRO A 42 -5.57 11.00 7.43
C PRO A 42 -4.31 10.58 8.23
N GLY A 43 -4.49 10.12 9.47
CA GLY A 43 -3.38 9.60 10.28
C GLY A 43 -2.68 8.36 9.69
N VAL A 44 -3.39 7.55 8.90
CA VAL A 44 -2.80 6.39 8.22
C VAL A 44 -1.98 6.86 7.01
N ALA A 45 -2.49 7.80 6.21
CA ALA A 45 -1.73 8.37 5.11
C ALA A 45 -0.44 9.08 5.57
N ASP A 46 -0.51 9.87 6.66
CA ASP A 46 0.66 10.51 7.24
C ASP A 46 1.67 9.51 7.80
N GLN A 47 1.20 8.44 8.45
CA GLN A 47 2.08 7.39 8.93
C GLN A 47 2.79 6.66 7.78
N LEU A 48 2.09 6.40 6.67
CA LEU A 48 2.71 5.78 5.49
C LEU A 48 3.75 6.71 4.88
N ARG A 49 3.44 8.00 4.79
CA ARG A 49 4.37 9.02 4.29
C ARG A 49 5.64 9.09 5.15
N ALA A 50 5.50 9.01 6.47
CA ALA A 50 6.63 8.98 7.39
C ALA A 50 7.49 7.71 7.22
N GLU A 51 6.87 6.53 7.09
CA GLU A 51 7.59 5.27 6.86
C GLU A 51 8.31 5.26 5.50
N VAL A 52 7.65 5.72 4.43
CA VAL A 52 8.24 5.89 3.10
C VAL A 52 9.44 6.83 3.16
N HIS A 53 9.30 8.00 3.77
CA HIS A 53 10.40 8.95 3.88
C HIS A 53 11.57 8.38 4.70
N ALA A 54 11.30 7.68 5.80
CA ALA A 54 12.34 7.04 6.61
C ALA A 54 13.11 5.97 5.82
N ALA A 55 12.40 5.14 5.05
CA ALA A 55 13.00 4.11 4.20
C ALA A 55 13.84 4.72 3.05
N GLU A 56 13.37 5.84 2.46
CA GLU A 56 14.12 6.58 1.45
C GLU A 56 15.43 7.17 2.00
N GLN A 57 15.38 7.79 3.18
CA GLN A 57 16.58 8.30 3.87
C GLN A 57 17.56 7.18 4.22
N ALA A 58 17.05 5.97 4.49
CA ALA A 58 17.85 4.78 4.73
C ALA A 58 18.36 4.10 3.45
N GLY A 59 18.05 4.62 2.26
CA GLY A 59 18.44 4.02 0.97
C GLY A 59 17.76 2.68 0.67
N GLN A 60 16.63 2.39 1.31
CA GLN A 60 15.87 1.17 1.05
C GLN A 60 15.10 1.31 -0.27
N LEU A 61 14.79 0.18 -0.91
CA LEU A 61 13.94 0.12 -2.11
C LEU A 61 12.54 -0.42 -1.81
N HIS A 62 12.39 -1.08 -0.67
CA HIS A 62 11.17 -1.77 -0.26
C HIS A 62 10.90 -1.55 1.23
N ILE A 63 9.63 -1.47 1.60
CA ILE A 63 9.16 -1.60 2.97
C ILE A 63 8.40 -2.91 3.06
N ARG A 64 8.89 -3.85 3.88
CA ARG A 64 8.27 -5.18 4.06
C ARG A 64 7.96 -5.87 2.73
N GLN A 65 8.94 -5.88 1.82
CA GLN A 65 8.85 -6.44 0.46
C GLN A 65 7.92 -5.70 -0.51
N VAL A 66 7.23 -4.64 -0.08
CA VAL A 66 6.46 -3.77 -0.98
C VAL A 66 7.37 -2.69 -1.56
N PRO A 67 7.41 -2.50 -2.89
CA PRO A 67 8.24 -1.47 -3.51
C PRO A 67 7.84 -0.06 -3.06
N LEU A 68 8.83 0.77 -2.73
CA LEU A 68 8.61 2.17 -2.38
C LEU A 68 7.89 2.94 -3.49
N SER A 69 8.19 2.64 -4.75
CA SER A 69 7.52 3.25 -5.91
C SER A 69 6.01 3.00 -5.89
N LEU A 70 5.57 1.82 -5.49
CA LEU A 70 4.15 1.48 -5.38
C LEU A 70 3.50 2.24 -4.21
N LEU A 71 4.17 2.30 -3.06
CA LEU A 71 3.68 3.05 -1.90
C LEU A 71 3.57 4.55 -2.19
N ARG A 72 4.53 5.12 -2.93
CA ARG A 72 4.49 6.52 -3.39
C ARG A 72 3.35 6.77 -4.36
N LEU A 73 3.06 5.83 -5.26
CA LEU A 73 1.92 5.91 -6.17
C LEU A 73 0.60 5.92 -5.39
N LEU A 74 0.44 5.02 -4.42
CA LEU A 74 -0.74 4.97 -3.55
C LEU A 74 -0.93 6.31 -2.80
N LEU A 75 0.13 6.83 -2.19
CA LEU A 75 0.11 8.14 -1.52
C LEU A 75 -0.25 9.29 -2.48
N ALA A 76 0.24 9.26 -3.71
CA ALA A 76 -0.10 10.27 -4.72
C ALA A 76 -1.60 10.23 -5.09
N MET A 77 -2.17 9.02 -5.24
CA MET A 77 -3.59 8.84 -5.56
C MET A 77 -4.52 9.35 -4.44
N VAL A 78 -4.17 9.10 -3.17
CA VAL A 78 -4.91 9.63 -2.00
C VAL A 78 -4.94 11.16 -2.04
N GLN A 79 -3.82 11.80 -2.38
CA GLN A 79 -3.74 13.27 -2.44
C GLN A 79 -4.55 13.87 -3.60
N THR A 80 -4.65 13.18 -4.73
CA THR A 80 -5.48 13.64 -5.87
C THR A 80 -6.98 13.50 -5.63
N GLY A 81 -7.41 12.58 -4.75
CA GLY A 81 -8.81 12.44 -4.35
C GLY A 81 -9.29 13.55 -3.41
N ALA A 82 -8.41 14.06 -2.55
CA ALA A 82 -8.72 15.15 -1.61
C ALA A 82 -8.79 16.55 -2.28
N GLY A 83 -8.48 16.67 -3.57
CA GLY A 83 -8.42 17.94 -4.31
C GLY A 83 -9.62 18.22 -5.23
N HIS A 84 -10.65 17.37 -5.23
CA HIS A 84 -11.90 17.59 -5.96
C HIS A 84 -13.05 17.84 -5.00
N GLU A 85 -13.16 19.07 -4.49
CA GLU A 85 -14.39 19.66 -3.96
C GLU A 85 -14.56 21.08 -4.51
#